data_AF-A0AAV4VC51-F1
#
_entry.id   AF-A0AAV4VC51-F1
#
_cell.length_a   1.000
_cell.length_b   1.000
_cell.length_c   1.000
_cell.angle_alpha   90.00
_cell.angle_beta   90.00
_cell.angle_gamma   90.00
#
_symmetry.space_group_name_H-M   'P 1'
#
loop_
_entity.id
_entity.type
_entity.pdbx_description
1 polymer ?
#
loop_
_entity_poly.entity_id
_entity_poly.type
_entity_poly.pdbx_seq_one_letter_code
_entity_poly.pdbx_strand_id
1 'polypeptide(L)'
;MSAACTLTKKPYSCNRCRKCFADGSNLSKHVRFSHTGEKSYACNKCCKRYLRNSDLKRHMRKHAGEGSRKCDSCGAEFSSEESLGAHQCGKNK
;
A
#
# COMPACT_ATOMS: atom_id res chain seq x y z
N MET A 1 11.73 18.88 -28.58
CA MET A 1 10.64 17.94 -28.92
C MET A 1 10.50 16.97 -27.76
N SER A 2 9.47 17.21 -26.95
CA SER A 2 9.31 16.70 -25.58
C SER A 2 9.19 15.18 -25.54
N ALA A 3 9.88 14.56 -24.56
CA ALA A 3 9.95 13.12 -24.34
C ALA A 3 8.56 12.48 -24.29
N ALA A 4 8.09 12.00 -25.45
CA ALA A 4 6.89 11.21 -25.57
C ALA A 4 7.24 9.75 -25.24
N CYS A 5 6.44 9.11 -24.40
CA CYS A 5 6.51 7.69 -24.05
C CYS A 5 6.55 6.83 -25.34
N THR A 6 7.73 6.54 -25.90
CA THR A 6 7.89 5.98 -27.26
C THR A 6 8.60 4.62 -27.31
N LEU A 7 8.42 3.76 -26.31
CA LEU A 7 8.98 2.41 -26.44
C LEU A 7 8.11 1.34 -25.76
N THR A 8 7.15 0.83 -26.54
CA THR A 8 6.67 -0.58 -26.62
C THR A 8 6.21 -1.32 -25.35
N LYS A 9 6.32 -0.74 -24.15
CA LYS A 9 5.99 -1.38 -22.86
C LYS A 9 5.09 -0.52 -21.97
N LYS A 10 4.96 0.79 -22.24
CA LYS A 10 4.17 1.74 -21.44
C LYS A 10 3.50 2.83 -22.28
N PRO A 11 2.45 2.49 -23.07
CA PRO A 11 1.83 3.44 -23.99
C PRO A 11 0.95 4.49 -23.28
N TYR A 12 0.59 4.29 -22.00
CA TYR A 12 -0.35 5.16 -21.31
C TYR A 12 0.37 6.27 -20.53
N SER A 13 0.24 7.54 -20.93
CA SER A 13 0.88 8.67 -20.26
C SER A 13 -0.11 9.52 -19.44
N CYS A 14 0.32 9.96 -18.25
CA CYS A 14 -0.43 10.93 -17.46
C CYS A 14 -0.24 12.35 -18.00
N ASN A 15 -1.32 13.02 -18.39
CA ASN A 15 -1.26 14.39 -18.91
C ASN A 15 -0.87 15.44 -17.85
N ARG A 16 -1.07 15.14 -16.55
CA ARG A 16 -0.74 16.07 -15.45
C ARG A 16 0.73 16.05 -15.06
N CYS A 17 1.36 14.86 -14.98
CA CYS A 17 2.76 14.73 -14.52
C CYS A 17 3.68 13.99 -15.51
N ARG A 18 3.19 13.68 -16.71
CA ARG A 18 3.93 13.02 -17.81
C ARG A 18 4.52 11.63 -17.49
N LYS A 19 4.10 11.00 -16.39
CA LYS A 19 4.47 9.60 -16.07
C LYS A 19 3.83 8.61 -17.04
N CYS A 20 4.59 7.60 -17.47
CA CYS A 20 4.12 6.53 -18.37
C CYS A 20 3.79 5.23 -17.60
N PHE A 21 2.75 4.52 -18.03
CA PHE A 21 2.21 3.29 -17.42
C PHE A 21 1.98 2.20 -18.47
N ALA A 22 2.08 0.94 -18.04
CA ALA A 22 1.95 -0.24 -18.91
C ALA A 22 0.53 -0.44 -19.45
N ASP A 23 -0.47 -0.08 -18.65
CA ASP A 23 -1.88 -0.28 -18.92
C ASP A 23 -2.73 0.93 -18.46
N GLY A 24 -3.90 1.07 -19.08
CA GLY A 24 -4.83 2.15 -18.79
C GLY A 24 -5.41 2.08 -17.36
N SER A 25 -5.53 0.88 -16.79
CA SER A 25 -6.01 0.73 -15.41
C SER A 25 -5.01 1.31 -14.40
N ASN A 26 -3.71 1.12 -14.62
CA ASN A 26 -2.65 1.69 -13.80
C ASN A 26 -2.52 3.20 -13.97
N LEU A 27 -2.70 3.73 -15.19
CA LEU A 27 -2.81 5.17 -15.40
C LEU A 27 -4.01 5.76 -14.67
N SER A 28 -5.19 5.18 -14.83
CA SER A 28 -6.44 5.65 -14.21
C SER A 28 -6.35 5.63 -12.68
N LYS A 29 -5.82 4.52 -12.12
CA LYS A 29 -5.42 4.41 -10.72
C LYS A 29 -4.50 5.55 -10.32
N HIS A 30 -3.39 5.77 -11.03
CA HIS A 30 -2.45 6.85 -10.71
C HIS A 30 -3.12 8.23 -10.69
N VAL A 31 -3.92 8.56 -11.71
CA VAL A 31 -4.62 9.85 -11.77
C VAL A 31 -5.55 10.02 -10.57
N ARG A 32 -6.32 8.97 -10.26
CA ARG A 32 -7.25 8.96 -9.13
C ARG A 32 -6.51 9.08 -7.79
N PHE A 33 -5.38 8.41 -7.65
CA PHE A 33 -4.61 8.34 -6.41
C PHE A 33 -3.74 9.57 -6.15
N SER A 34 -3.09 10.11 -7.18
CA SER A 34 -2.08 11.17 -7.06
C SER A 34 -2.60 12.56 -7.41
N HIS A 35 -3.71 12.67 -8.16
CA HIS A 35 -4.20 13.95 -8.63
C HIS A 35 -5.64 14.28 -8.21
N THR A 36 -6.49 13.30 -7.91
CA THR A 36 -7.85 13.58 -7.37
C THR A 36 -7.99 13.28 -5.88
N GLY A 37 -7.08 12.49 -5.30
CA GLY A 37 -7.13 12.14 -3.87
C GLY A 37 -8.33 11.26 -3.50
N GLU A 38 -9.00 10.67 -4.50
CA GLU A 38 -10.16 9.81 -4.28
C GLU A 38 -9.74 8.51 -3.59
N LYS A 39 -9.99 8.44 -2.29
CA LYS A 39 -9.83 7.22 -1.49
C LYS A 39 -11.12 6.42 -1.55
N SER A 40 -11.13 5.36 -2.36
CA SER A 40 -12.32 4.55 -2.64
C SER A 40 -12.69 3.58 -1.50
N TYR A 41 -11.72 3.16 -0.68
CA TYR A 41 -11.94 2.10 0.31
C TYR A 41 -12.05 2.68 1.72
N ALA A 42 -13.27 2.80 2.25
CA ALA A 42 -13.49 3.32 3.60
C ALA A 42 -13.44 2.20 4.66
N CYS A 43 -12.79 2.47 5.78
CA CYS A 43 -12.92 1.69 6.99
C CYS A 43 -14.26 2.03 7.65
N ASN A 44 -15.07 1.02 7.92
CA ASN A 44 -16.36 1.17 8.58
C ASN A 44 -16.25 1.39 10.11
N LYS A 45 -15.07 1.15 10.72
CA LYS A 45 -14.86 1.30 12.16
C LYS A 45 -14.33 2.67 12.58
N CYS A 46 -13.50 3.30 11.75
CA CYS A 46 -12.89 4.60 12.07
C CYS A 46 -12.98 5.64 10.93
N CYS A 47 -13.79 5.37 9.90
CA CYS A 47 -14.00 6.24 8.74
C CYS A 47 -12.72 6.61 7.96
N LYS A 48 -11.57 5.99 8.26
CA LYS A 48 -10.33 6.19 7.48
C LYS A 48 -10.50 5.62 6.09
N ARG A 49 -10.13 6.41 5.08
CA ARG A 49 -10.21 6.02 3.68
C ARG A 49 -8.83 5.64 3.15
N TYR A 50 -8.80 4.56 2.37
CA TYR A 50 -7.63 3.94 1.78
C TYR A 50 -7.76 3.95 0.25
N LEU A 51 -6.61 3.96 -0.40
CA LEU A 51 -6.51 3.98 -1.86
C LEU A 51 -6.63 2.57 -2.46
N ARG A 52 -6.22 1.54 -1.70
CA ARG A 52 -6.25 0.13 -2.14
C ARG A 52 -6.99 -0.73 -1.14
N ASN A 53 -7.65 -1.77 -1.64
CA ASN A 53 -8.29 -2.77 -0.79
C ASN A 53 -7.25 -3.48 0.11
N SER A 54 -6.05 -3.78 -0.40
CA SER A 54 -4.97 -4.35 0.39
C SER A 54 -4.56 -3.48 1.58
N ASP A 55 -4.55 -2.15 1.40
CA ASP A 55 -4.27 -1.20 2.48
C ASP A 55 -5.39 -1.16 3.52
N LEU A 56 -6.67 -1.16 3.08
CA LEU A 56 -7.82 -1.27 3.98
C LEU A 56 -7.76 -2.61 4.75
N LYS A 57 -7.55 -3.73 4.07
CA LYS A 57 -7.45 -5.06 4.70
C LYS A 57 -6.32 -5.13 5.72
N ARG A 58 -5.16 -4.55 5.40
CA ARG A 58 -4.05 -4.41 6.35
C ARG A 58 -4.44 -3.55 7.55
N HIS A 59 -5.12 -2.44 7.33
CA HIS A 59 -5.61 -1.58 8.39
C HIS A 59 -6.65 -2.27 9.27
N MET A 60 -7.57 -3.05 8.69
CA MET A 60 -8.60 -3.78 9.44
C MET A 60 -8.01 -4.79 10.42
N ARG A 61 -6.79 -5.31 10.17
CA ARG A 61 -6.06 -6.14 11.15
C ARG A 61 -5.75 -5.40 12.46
N LYS A 62 -5.55 -4.08 12.42
CA LYS A 62 -5.41 -3.27 13.65
C LYS A 62 -6.71 -3.15 14.43
N HIS A 63 -7.87 -3.22 13.76
CA HIS A 63 -9.18 -3.18 14.41
C HIS A 63 -9.64 -4.54 14.94
N ALA A 64 -9.18 -5.63 14.33
CA ALA A 64 -9.54 -6.99 14.75
C ALA A 64 -8.76 -7.45 15.99
N GLY A 65 -7.64 -6.80 16.34
CA GLY A 65 -6.73 -7.30 17.39
C GLY A 65 -5.99 -8.59 16.98
N GLU A 66 -6.52 -9.36 16.03
CA GLU A 66 -5.97 -10.62 15.48
C GLU A 66 -4.72 -10.44 14.60
N GLY A 67 -4.12 -9.26 14.60
CA GLY A 67 -2.96 -8.94 13.78
C GLY A 67 -1.65 -8.85 14.55
N SER A 68 -1.67 -8.82 15.89
CA SER A 68 -0.43 -8.82 16.66
C SER A 68 0.14 -10.22 16.70
N ARG A 69 1.19 -10.44 15.91
CA ARG A 69 2.05 -11.58 16.15
C ARG A 69 3.04 -11.19 17.22
N LYS A 70 3.01 -11.93 18.30
CA LYS A 70 3.92 -11.76 19.42
C LYS A 70 5.16 -12.62 19.18
N CYS A 71 6.33 -12.04 19.40
CA CYS A 71 7.53 -12.85 19.53
C CYS A 71 7.36 -13.76 20.76
N ASP A 72 7.46 -15.06 20.58
CA ASP A 72 7.29 -16.04 21.66
C ASP A 72 8.33 -15.85 22.78
N SER A 73 9.55 -15.42 22.41
CA SER A 73 10.68 -15.27 23.34
C SER A 73 10.67 -13.97 24.15
N CYS A 74 10.04 -12.89 23.68
CA CYS A 74 10.03 -11.59 24.39
C CYS A 74 8.65 -10.93 24.55
N GLY A 75 7.60 -11.51 23.98
CA GLY A 75 6.24 -10.98 24.04
C GLY A 75 5.99 -9.71 23.20
N ALA A 76 6.99 -9.22 22.45
CA ALA A 76 6.85 -8.02 21.64
C ALA A 76 5.80 -8.22 20.53
N GLU A 77 4.84 -7.29 20.42
CA GLU A 77 3.73 -7.36 19.46
C GLU A 77 4.05 -6.64 18.14
N PHE A 78 3.87 -7.34 17.02
CA PHE A 78 4.12 -6.81 15.68
C PHE A 78 2.85 -6.82 14.83
N SER A 79 2.63 -5.72 14.10
CA SER A 79 1.47 -5.57 13.19
C SER A 79 1.63 -6.29 11.83
N SER A 80 2.79 -6.90 11.56
CA SER A 80 3.14 -7.50 10.26
C SER A 80 4.19 -8.62 10.37
N GLU A 81 4.10 -9.61 9.49
CA GLU A 81 5.05 -10.75 9.40
C GLU A 81 6.48 -10.32 9.15
N GLU A 82 6.67 -9.40 8.22
CA GLU A 82 7.99 -8.87 7.85
C GLU A 82 8.69 -8.23 9.05
N SER A 83 7.93 -7.52 9.89
CA SER A 83 8.44 -6.89 11.11
C SER A 83 8.80 -7.92 12.19
N LEU A 84 8.06 -9.03 12.27
CA LEU A 84 8.39 -10.13 13.17
C LEU A 84 9.59 -10.93 12.66
N GLY A 85 9.69 -11.18 11.35
CA GLY A 85 10.81 -11.91 10.74
C GLY A 85 12.12 -11.15 10.80
N ALA A 86 12.07 -9.81 10.72
CA ALA A 86 13.23 -8.95 10.92
C ALA A 86 13.55 -8.69 12.41
N HIS A 87 12.66 -9.06 13.33
CA HIS A 87 12.91 -8.91 14.76
C HIS A 87 13.88 -10.00 15.22
N GLN A 88 15.13 -9.61 15.46
CA GLN A 88 16.06 -10.43 16.21
C GLN A 88 15.86 -10.16 17.70
N CYS A 89 15.32 -11.17 18.39
CA CYS A 89 15.17 -11.12 19.83
C CYS A 89 16.58 -11.22 20.47
N GLY A 90 17.09 -10.09 20.96
CA GLY A 90 18.38 -10.03 21.67
C GLY A 90 18.39 -10.71 23.04
N LYS A 91 17.35 -11.48 23.39
CA LYS A 91 17.34 -12.32 24.58
C LYS A 91 18.09 -13.62 24.26
N ASN A 92 19.42 -13.45 24.12
CA ASN A 92 20.34 -14.53 24.42
C ASN A 92 20.02 -15.02 25.84
N LYS A 93 19.95 -16.35 25.96
CA LYS A 93 19.78 -17.14 27.17
C LYS A 93 20.55 -16.58 28.37
#